data_AF-A0A556UGE3-F1
#
_entry.id   AF-A0A556UGE3-F1
#
_cell.length_a   1.000
_cell.length_b   1.000
_cell.length_c   1.000
_cell.angle_alpha   90.00
_cell.angle_beta   90.00
_cell.angle_gamma   90.00
#
_symmetry.space_group_name_H-M   'P 1'
#
loop_
_entity.id
_entity.type
_entity.pdbx_description
1 polymer ?
#
loop_
_entity_poly.entity_id
_entity_poly.type
_entity_poly.pdbx_seq_one_letter_code
_entity_poly.pdbx_strand_id
1 'polypeptide(L)'
;MQETVIDFWRMVWQENTATIVMVTNLVEVGRVKCCKYWPDDTEIYRDMKVTLIETQLLSEYVIRTFAVEKRGAHEIREIQQFHFTGWPDHGVPYHATGLLGFIRRVKAKSAANAGPIVVHCSAGAGRTGCFIVIDIMLDMAEREGVVDIYNCVRELRSRRVNMVQTEEQYVFIHDAILEACLCGDTTVPANQLRSVYYDMNRLDSQTNTSPIKEEFRTLNMVTPTLRVEDCSIALLPRNHEKNRCMDVLPPDRCLPFLITIDGESSNYINAALMDNGGGRSGTFCAISIVSEMLRHQRSVDVFHAVKTLRNNKPNMVDLLVQHPFACFFQFHSINTVLKNQQQLFFIYAKP
;
A
#
# COMPACT_ATOMS: atom_id res chain seq x y z
N MET A 1 13.52 17.97 -13.79
CA MET A 1 14.56 18.92 -13.34
C MET A 1 13.87 20.24 -13.03
N GLN A 2 14.50 21.15 -12.29
CA GLN A 2 13.84 22.41 -11.93
C GLN A 2 13.48 23.23 -13.18
N GLU A 3 14.32 23.22 -14.22
CA GLU A 3 14.05 23.98 -15.45
C GLU A 3 12.87 23.44 -16.25
N THR A 4 12.46 22.18 -16.02
CA THR A 4 11.42 21.49 -16.81
C THR A 4 10.06 21.44 -16.12
N VAL A 5 9.90 22.06 -14.94
CA VAL A 5 8.63 22.04 -14.18
C VAL A 5 7.50 22.73 -14.96
N ILE A 6 7.81 23.84 -15.62
CA ILE A 6 6.84 24.57 -16.46
C ILE A 6 6.39 23.69 -17.64
N ASP A 7 7.33 23.01 -18.29
CA ASP A 7 7.03 22.11 -19.40
C ASP A 7 6.20 20.89 -18.95
N PHE A 8 6.46 20.39 -17.74
CA PHE A 8 5.69 19.30 -17.14
C PHE A 8 4.22 19.67 -16.95
N TRP A 9 3.92 20.81 -16.33
CA TRP A 9 2.53 21.26 -16.18
C TRP A 9 1.86 21.62 -17.50
N ARG A 10 2.63 22.15 -18.47
CA ARG A 10 2.14 22.37 -19.82
C ARG A 10 1.71 21.05 -20.47
N MET A 11 2.52 19.99 -20.37
CA MET A 11 2.19 18.66 -20.87
C MET A 11 0.94 18.10 -20.19
N VAL A 12 0.87 18.16 -18.85
CA VAL A 12 -0.30 17.70 -18.07
C VAL A 12 -1.59 18.37 -18.55
N TRP A 13 -1.56 19.67 -18.82
CA TRP A 13 -2.72 20.39 -19.39
C TRP A 13 -3.01 20.00 -20.84
N GLN A 14 -1.98 19.96 -21.70
CA GLN A 14 -2.13 19.67 -23.13
C GLN A 14 -2.74 18.29 -23.37
N GLU A 15 -2.29 17.29 -22.63
CA GLU A 15 -2.75 15.90 -22.76
C GLU A 15 -4.07 15.64 -22.02
N ASN A 16 -4.68 16.65 -21.41
CA ASN A 16 -5.90 16.48 -20.61
C ASN A 16 -5.73 15.45 -19.46
N THR A 17 -4.53 15.37 -18.88
CA THR A 17 -4.23 14.46 -17.78
C THR A 17 -4.96 14.90 -16.51
N ALA A 18 -5.72 13.99 -15.91
CA ALA A 18 -6.34 14.17 -14.58
C ALA A 18 -5.55 13.47 -13.46
N THR A 19 -4.63 12.56 -13.80
CA THR A 19 -3.96 11.70 -12.84
C THR A 19 -2.46 11.65 -13.09
N ILE A 20 -1.69 11.98 -12.05
CA ILE A 20 -0.23 11.89 -12.02
C ILE A 20 0.17 10.82 -11.01
N VAL A 21 1.02 9.89 -11.40
CA VAL A 21 1.57 8.83 -10.54
C VAL A 21 3.07 9.06 -10.38
N MET A 22 3.50 9.34 -9.16
CA MET A 22 4.88 9.53 -8.77
C MET A 22 5.34 8.33 -7.93
N VAL A 23 6.31 7.56 -8.42
CA VAL A 23 6.83 6.35 -7.74
C VAL A 23 8.30 6.53 -7.33
N THR A 24 8.64 7.69 -6.78
CA THR A 24 9.98 8.01 -6.26
C THR A 24 9.86 9.09 -5.19
N ASN A 25 10.70 9.04 -4.16
CA ASN A 25 10.83 10.15 -3.22
C ASN A 25 11.63 11.29 -3.87
N LEU A 26 11.52 12.50 -3.31
CA LEU A 26 12.30 13.66 -3.81
C LEU A 26 13.81 13.46 -3.62
N VAL A 27 14.20 12.89 -2.48
CA VAL A 27 15.58 12.63 -2.08
C VAL A 27 15.68 11.21 -1.54
N GLU A 28 16.72 10.48 -1.97
CA GLU A 28 16.99 9.09 -1.60
C GLU A 28 18.50 8.94 -1.37
N VAL A 29 18.91 8.41 -0.21
CA VAL A 29 20.33 8.35 0.25
C VAL A 29 21.08 9.68 0.04
N GLY A 30 20.44 10.81 0.37
CA GLY A 30 21.01 12.15 0.22
C GLY A 30 21.17 12.65 -1.23
N ARG A 31 20.65 11.91 -2.23
CA ARG A 31 20.68 12.30 -3.64
C ARG A 31 19.29 12.73 -4.10
N VAL A 32 19.22 13.89 -4.77
CA VAL A 32 17.98 14.36 -5.40
C VAL A 32 17.60 13.42 -6.54
N LYS A 33 16.39 12.86 -6.49
CA LYS A 33 15.81 11.98 -7.52
C LYS A 33 14.77 12.70 -8.36
N CYS A 34 14.02 13.60 -7.74
CA CYS A 34 12.97 14.39 -8.38
C CYS A 34 12.93 15.78 -7.72
N CYS A 35 12.74 16.82 -8.53
CA CYS A 35 12.44 18.15 -8.03
C CYS A 35 10.97 18.21 -7.61
N LYS A 36 10.67 18.93 -6.52
CA LYS A 36 9.29 19.22 -6.14
C LYS A 36 8.68 20.11 -7.21
N TYR A 37 7.66 19.60 -7.91
CA TYR A 37 6.98 20.30 -9.00
C TYR A 37 5.57 20.79 -8.63
N TRP A 38 5.21 20.70 -7.35
CA TRP A 38 3.89 21.11 -6.85
C TRP A 38 4.02 22.12 -5.71
N PRO A 39 3.03 23.01 -5.54
CA PRO A 39 3.03 24.00 -4.47
C PRO A 39 2.54 23.42 -3.13
N ASP A 40 2.84 24.12 -2.03
CA ASP A 40 2.22 23.88 -0.71
C ASP A 40 0.88 24.60 -0.55
N ASP A 41 0.63 25.64 -1.35
CA ASP A 41 -0.65 26.36 -1.43
C ASP A 41 -0.94 26.68 -2.90
N THR A 42 -0.42 27.79 -3.42
CA THR A 42 -0.64 28.20 -4.81
C THR A 42 0.67 28.64 -5.46
N GLU A 43 0.92 28.22 -6.70
CA GLU A 43 2.05 28.69 -7.50
C GLU A 43 1.66 28.85 -8.98
N ILE A 44 2.29 29.81 -9.64
CA ILE A 44 2.07 30.10 -11.06
C ILE A 44 3.29 29.64 -11.87
N TYR A 45 3.11 28.57 -12.64
CA TYR A 45 4.08 28.08 -13.61
C TYR A 45 3.79 28.70 -14.97
N ARG A 46 4.33 29.90 -15.21
CA ARG A 46 4.11 30.70 -16.44
C ARG A 46 2.65 31.09 -16.64
N ASP A 47 1.91 30.37 -17.47
CA ASP A 47 0.48 30.60 -17.77
C ASP A 47 -0.44 29.61 -17.03
N MET A 48 0.13 28.70 -16.25
CA MET A 48 -0.57 27.69 -15.47
C MET A 48 -0.57 28.07 -13.99
N LYS A 49 -1.73 28.28 -13.39
CA LYS A 49 -1.90 28.43 -11.94
C LYS A 49 -2.28 27.08 -11.34
N VAL A 50 -1.49 26.60 -10.39
CA VAL A 50 -1.72 25.33 -9.69
C VAL A 50 -1.98 25.65 -8.23
N THR A 51 -3.08 25.15 -7.69
CA THR A 51 -3.53 25.36 -6.30
C THR A 51 -3.71 24.01 -5.63
N LEU A 52 -3.05 23.76 -4.51
CA LEU A 52 -3.25 22.58 -3.67
C LEU A 52 -4.59 22.70 -2.93
N ILE A 53 -5.48 21.74 -3.13
CA ILE A 53 -6.81 21.70 -2.51
C ILE A 53 -6.81 20.78 -1.29
N GLU A 54 -6.20 19.60 -1.42
CA GLU A 54 -6.22 18.58 -0.39
C GLU A 54 -4.93 17.76 -0.42
N THR A 55 -4.44 17.37 0.76
CA THR A 55 -3.43 16.33 0.92
C THR A 55 -3.95 15.24 1.85
N GLN A 56 -3.97 14.00 1.36
CA GLN A 56 -4.30 12.80 2.13
C GLN A 56 -3.02 12.02 2.38
N LEU A 57 -2.60 11.92 3.65
CA LEU A 57 -1.44 11.14 4.07
C LEU A 57 -1.90 9.73 4.44
N LEU A 58 -1.31 8.72 3.80
CA LEU A 58 -1.52 7.29 4.09
C LEU A 58 -0.15 6.65 4.37
N SER A 59 -0.13 5.40 4.84
CA SER A 59 1.09 4.73 5.28
C SER A 59 2.17 4.65 4.20
N GLU A 60 1.81 4.22 2.99
CA GLU A 60 2.76 3.95 1.90
C GLU A 60 2.63 4.91 0.71
N TYR A 61 1.70 5.86 0.76
CA TYR A 61 1.51 6.84 -0.29
C TYR A 61 0.80 8.11 0.18
N VAL A 62 0.96 9.18 -0.61
CA VAL A 62 0.30 10.47 -0.42
C VAL A 62 -0.54 10.78 -1.64
N ILE A 63 -1.77 11.25 -1.44
CA ILE A 63 -2.63 11.75 -2.52
C ILE A 63 -2.75 13.26 -2.37
N ARG A 64 -2.48 14.01 -3.44
CA ARG A 64 -2.68 15.45 -3.51
C ARG A 64 -3.70 15.77 -4.58
N THR A 65 -4.66 16.64 -4.27
CA THR A 65 -5.65 17.15 -5.23
C THR A 65 -5.30 18.59 -5.55
N PHE A 66 -5.17 18.91 -6.84
CA PHE A 66 -4.85 20.23 -7.33
C PHE A 66 -5.98 20.79 -8.19
N ALA A 67 -6.29 22.07 -8.02
CA ALA A 67 -7.04 22.84 -9.00
C ALA A 67 -6.05 23.55 -9.92
N VAL A 68 -6.17 23.29 -11.22
CA VAL A 68 -5.28 23.82 -12.25
C VAL A 68 -6.07 24.71 -13.20
N GLU A 69 -5.58 25.93 -13.38
CA GLU A 69 -6.19 26.95 -14.23
C GLU A 69 -5.15 27.41 -15.27
N LYS A 70 -5.56 27.55 -16.53
CA LYS A 70 -4.70 28.13 -17.57
C LYS A 70 -5.18 29.52 -17.94
N ARG A 71 -4.26 30.49 -18.00
CA ARG A 71 -4.58 31.87 -18.40
C ARG A 71 -5.23 31.88 -19.79
N GLY A 72 -6.43 32.45 -19.87
CA GLY A 72 -7.21 32.53 -21.11
C GLY A 72 -8.06 31.29 -21.42
N ALA A 73 -7.95 30.22 -20.62
CA ALA A 73 -8.93 29.14 -20.63
C ALA A 73 -10.07 29.48 -19.67
N HIS A 74 -11.29 29.11 -20.03
CA HIS A 74 -12.50 29.28 -19.19
C HIS A 74 -12.88 27.97 -18.49
N GLU A 75 -11.88 27.20 -18.06
CA GLU A 75 -12.06 25.94 -17.34
C GLU A 75 -11.05 25.82 -16.21
N ILE A 76 -11.46 25.12 -15.15
CA ILE A 76 -10.60 24.70 -14.05
C ILE A 76 -10.59 23.17 -14.08
N ARG A 77 -9.41 22.57 -14.08
CA ARG A 77 -9.24 21.12 -14.09
C ARG A 77 -8.78 20.64 -12.73
N GLU A 78 -9.44 19.62 -12.22
CA GLU A 78 -8.97 18.89 -11.04
C GLU A 78 -7.93 17.85 -11.47
N ILE A 79 -6.76 17.88 -10.84
CA ILE A 79 -5.67 16.95 -11.12
C ILE A 79 -5.23 16.30 -9.81
N GLN A 80 -5.20 14.97 -9.77
CA GLN A 80 -4.77 14.21 -8.61
C GLN A 80 -3.37 13.63 -8.82
N GLN A 81 -2.46 13.92 -7.89
CA GLN A 81 -1.16 13.27 -7.80
C GLN A 81 -1.21 12.16 -6.75
N PHE A 82 -0.83 10.97 -7.16
CA PHE A 82 -0.62 9.80 -6.32
C PHE A 82 0.87 9.57 -6.18
N HIS A 83 1.40 9.74 -4.97
CA HIS A 83 2.83 9.64 -4.68
C HIS A 83 3.09 8.41 -3.81
N PHE A 84 3.61 7.34 -4.42
CA PHE A 84 4.01 6.13 -3.69
C PHE A 84 5.36 6.35 -3.01
N THR A 85 5.36 6.32 -1.68
CA THR A 85 6.52 6.59 -0.83
C THR A 85 7.17 5.32 -0.30
N GLY A 86 6.50 4.17 -0.41
CA GLY A 86 6.97 2.86 0.07
C GLY A 86 8.03 2.17 -0.80
N TRP A 87 8.50 2.78 -1.88
CA TRP A 87 9.56 2.18 -2.71
C TRP A 87 10.95 2.48 -2.12
N PRO A 88 11.75 1.45 -1.78
CA PRO A 88 13.05 1.65 -1.15
C PRO A 88 14.09 2.28 -2.11
N ASP A 89 15.09 2.92 -1.53
CA ASP A 89 16.18 3.58 -2.26
C ASP A 89 17.00 2.60 -3.12
N HIS A 90 17.16 1.37 -2.66
CA HIS A 90 17.83 0.27 -3.35
C HIS A 90 16.87 -0.89 -3.62
N GLY A 91 16.93 -1.47 -4.81
CA GLY A 91 16.15 -2.63 -5.21
C GLY A 91 14.64 -2.35 -5.38
N VAL A 92 13.84 -3.24 -4.82
CA VAL A 92 12.38 -3.31 -4.94
C VAL A 92 11.74 -3.39 -3.55
N PRO A 93 10.44 -3.05 -3.40
CA PRO A 93 9.73 -3.30 -2.16
C PRO A 93 9.83 -4.78 -1.75
N TYR A 94 9.97 -5.05 -0.45
CA TYR A 94 10.01 -6.42 0.07
C TYR A 94 8.72 -7.20 -0.22
N HIS A 95 7.59 -6.48 -0.30
CA HIS A 95 6.27 -7.05 -0.53
C HIS A 95 5.50 -6.22 -1.54
N ALA A 96 4.74 -6.88 -2.41
CA ALA A 96 3.96 -6.19 -3.44
C ALA A 96 2.68 -5.53 -2.90
N THR A 97 2.24 -5.94 -1.71
CA THR A 97 0.96 -5.56 -1.08
C THR A 97 0.68 -4.07 -1.18
N GLY A 98 1.58 -3.21 -0.68
CA GLY A 98 1.42 -1.76 -0.73
C GLY A 98 1.26 -1.19 -2.13
N LEU A 99 2.07 -1.68 -3.08
CA LEU A 99 2.01 -1.22 -4.48
C LEU A 99 0.72 -1.68 -5.17
N LEU A 100 0.25 -2.90 -4.92
CA LEU A 100 -1.02 -3.39 -5.46
C LEU A 100 -2.19 -2.56 -4.94
N GLY A 101 -2.21 -2.27 -3.63
CA GLY A 101 -3.21 -1.38 -3.03
C GLY A 101 -3.16 0.02 -3.64
N PHE A 102 -1.96 0.55 -3.86
CA PHE A 102 -1.75 1.83 -4.52
C PHE A 102 -2.27 1.85 -5.97
N ILE A 103 -1.97 0.83 -6.79
CA ILE A 103 -2.46 0.72 -8.18
C ILE A 103 -3.98 0.67 -8.22
N ARG A 104 -4.61 -0.17 -7.38
CA ARG A 104 -6.07 -0.25 -7.26
C ARG A 104 -6.67 1.11 -6.88
N ARG A 105 -6.03 1.84 -5.97
CA ARG A 105 -6.45 3.18 -5.55
C ARG A 105 -6.35 4.22 -6.67
N VAL A 106 -5.28 4.17 -7.49
CA VAL A 106 -5.13 5.01 -8.69
C VAL A 106 -6.25 4.70 -9.67
N LYS A 107 -6.48 3.43 -10.00
CA LYS A 107 -7.53 2.99 -10.94
C LYS A 107 -8.93 3.41 -10.50
N ALA A 108 -9.29 3.18 -9.24
CA ALA A 108 -10.60 3.52 -8.70
C ALA A 108 -10.91 5.04 -8.71
N LYS A 109 -9.87 5.89 -8.68
CA LYS A 109 -10.03 7.36 -8.71
C LYS A 109 -9.80 7.99 -10.09
N SER A 110 -9.23 7.25 -11.03
CA SER A 110 -8.95 7.77 -12.37
C SER A 110 -10.25 7.88 -13.17
N ALA A 111 -10.54 9.06 -13.70
CA ALA A 111 -11.76 9.30 -14.47
C ALA A 111 -11.67 8.62 -15.85
N ALA A 112 -12.71 7.87 -16.25
CA ALA A 112 -12.75 7.15 -17.53
C ALA A 112 -12.66 8.07 -18.77
N ASN A 113 -13.00 9.35 -18.62
CA ASN A 113 -13.00 10.34 -19.70
C ASN A 113 -11.76 11.27 -19.68
N ALA A 114 -10.79 11.02 -18.79
CA ALA A 114 -9.56 11.80 -18.73
C ALA A 114 -8.57 11.37 -19.83
N GLY A 115 -7.60 12.23 -20.12
CA GLY A 115 -6.44 11.89 -20.93
C GLY A 115 -5.50 10.88 -20.24
N PRO A 116 -4.33 10.58 -20.85
CA PRO A 116 -3.41 9.58 -20.31
C PRO A 116 -2.93 9.89 -18.89
N ILE A 117 -2.78 8.84 -18.10
CA ILE A 117 -2.14 8.91 -16.77
C ILE A 117 -0.65 9.18 -16.95
N VAL A 118 -0.15 10.22 -16.29
CA VAL A 118 1.28 10.55 -16.30
C VAL A 118 1.97 9.78 -15.19
N VAL A 119 2.78 8.78 -15.53
CA VAL A 119 3.56 8.00 -14.55
C VAL A 119 5.03 8.40 -14.63
N HIS A 120 5.66 8.73 -13.50
CA HIS A 120 7.09 9.05 -13.47
C HIS A 120 7.78 8.58 -12.18
N CYS A 121 9.10 8.46 -12.27
CA CYS A 121 10.01 8.28 -11.14
C CYS A 121 11.13 9.32 -11.26
N SER A 122 12.39 8.92 -11.17
CA SER A 122 13.54 9.78 -11.48
C SER A 122 13.84 9.82 -12.98
N ALA A 123 14.26 8.70 -13.58
CA ALA A 123 14.51 8.58 -15.02
C ALA A 123 13.24 8.25 -15.86
N GLY A 124 12.14 7.92 -15.18
CA GLY A 124 10.89 7.49 -15.82
C GLY A 124 11.01 6.16 -16.58
N ALA A 125 11.75 5.19 -16.04
CA ALA A 125 12.03 3.93 -16.73
C ALA A 125 11.92 2.68 -15.82
N GLY A 126 12.67 2.63 -14.71
CA GLY A 126 12.67 1.49 -13.78
C GLY A 126 11.34 1.30 -13.04
N ARG A 127 11.17 2.01 -11.92
CA ARG A 127 9.94 1.95 -11.08
C ARG A 127 8.67 2.31 -11.87
N THR A 128 8.78 3.28 -12.79
CA THR A 128 7.70 3.63 -13.74
C THR A 128 7.31 2.46 -14.62
N GLY A 129 8.28 1.71 -15.15
CA GLY A 129 8.01 0.51 -15.93
C GLY A 129 7.35 -0.57 -15.09
N CYS A 130 7.81 -0.82 -13.86
CA CYS A 130 7.14 -1.77 -12.96
C CYS A 130 5.68 -1.41 -12.72
N PHE A 131 5.38 -0.16 -12.40
CA PHE A 131 4.01 0.31 -12.20
C PHE A 131 3.15 0.03 -13.44
N ILE A 132 3.61 0.45 -14.63
CA ILE A 132 2.85 0.30 -15.88
C ILE A 132 2.64 -1.17 -16.24
N VAL A 133 3.66 -2.02 -16.11
CA VAL A 133 3.54 -3.45 -16.41
C VAL A 133 2.56 -4.11 -15.46
N ILE A 134 2.68 -3.87 -14.16
CA ILE A 134 1.76 -4.45 -13.17
C ILE A 134 0.34 -4.00 -13.47
N ASP A 135 0.13 -2.71 -13.74
CA ASP A 135 -1.18 -2.15 -14.08
C ASP A 135 -1.84 -2.85 -15.28
N ILE A 136 -1.09 -3.01 -16.38
CA ILE A 136 -1.58 -3.69 -17.59
C ILE A 136 -1.84 -5.18 -17.32
N MET A 137 -0.95 -5.85 -16.60
CA MET A 137 -1.06 -7.28 -16.32
C MET A 137 -2.21 -7.60 -15.38
N LEU A 138 -2.53 -6.73 -14.42
CA LEU A 138 -3.73 -6.87 -13.59
C LEU A 138 -5.01 -6.84 -14.45
N ASP A 139 -5.08 -5.92 -15.42
CA ASP A 139 -6.25 -5.86 -16.30
C ASP A 139 -6.34 -7.05 -17.26
N MET A 140 -5.20 -7.59 -17.72
CA MET A 140 -5.16 -8.76 -18.58
C MET A 140 -5.59 -10.01 -17.79
N ALA A 141 -5.12 -10.16 -16.55
CA ALA A 141 -5.52 -11.23 -15.66
C ALA A 141 -7.03 -11.18 -15.37
N GLU A 142 -7.57 -10.00 -15.08
CA GLU A 142 -9.00 -9.83 -14.78
C GLU A 142 -9.91 -10.06 -15.99
N ARG A 143 -9.54 -9.54 -17.17
CA ARG A 143 -10.39 -9.57 -18.37
C ARG A 143 -10.24 -10.84 -19.20
N GLU A 144 -9.04 -11.40 -19.25
CA GLU A 144 -8.68 -12.49 -20.17
C GLU A 144 -8.25 -13.77 -19.44
N GLY A 145 -8.00 -13.71 -18.13
CA GLY A 145 -7.52 -14.86 -17.35
C GLY A 145 -6.08 -15.28 -17.67
N VAL A 146 -5.31 -14.42 -18.34
CA VAL A 146 -3.93 -14.67 -18.77
C VAL A 146 -3.02 -13.48 -18.45
N VAL A 147 -1.70 -13.72 -18.42
CA VAL A 147 -0.69 -12.67 -18.23
C VAL A 147 0.48 -12.91 -19.19
N ASP A 148 1.06 -11.83 -19.73
CA ASP A 148 2.23 -11.87 -20.61
C ASP A 148 3.23 -10.75 -20.27
N ILE A 149 3.92 -10.95 -19.15
CA ILE A 149 4.86 -9.97 -18.60
C ILE A 149 6.02 -9.70 -19.57
N TYR A 150 6.55 -10.76 -20.22
CA TYR A 150 7.68 -10.64 -21.13
C TYR A 150 7.35 -9.76 -22.34
N ASN A 151 6.26 -10.04 -23.05
CA ASN A 151 5.90 -9.23 -24.21
C ASN A 151 5.44 -7.83 -23.82
N CYS A 152 4.81 -7.65 -22.66
CA CYS A 152 4.49 -6.32 -22.13
C CYS A 152 5.75 -5.47 -21.93
N VAL A 153 6.78 -6.01 -21.24
CA VAL A 153 8.06 -5.31 -21.04
C VAL A 153 8.76 -5.05 -22.38
N ARG A 154 8.76 -6.02 -23.29
CA ARG A 154 9.34 -5.89 -24.64
C ARG A 154 8.68 -4.74 -25.41
N GLU A 155 7.36 -4.63 -25.37
CA GLU A 155 6.60 -3.56 -26.02
C GLU A 155 6.84 -2.20 -25.35
N LEU A 156 6.91 -2.13 -24.02
CA LEU A 156 7.26 -0.88 -23.35
C LEU A 156 8.67 -0.39 -23.73
N ARG A 157 9.61 -1.32 -23.89
CA ARG A 157 10.98 -1.02 -24.34
C ARG A 157 11.05 -0.53 -25.79
N SER A 158 10.09 -0.88 -26.64
CA SER A 158 9.99 -0.35 -28.01
C SER A 158 9.56 1.12 -28.03
N ARG A 159 8.79 1.56 -27.02
CA ARG A 159 8.29 2.93 -26.88
C ARG A 159 9.21 3.83 -26.06
N ARG A 160 9.88 3.29 -25.05
CA ARG A 160 10.82 4.02 -24.20
C ARG A 160 11.96 3.11 -23.76
N VAL A 161 13.19 3.57 -23.96
CA VAL A 161 14.39 2.79 -23.60
C VAL A 161 14.41 2.44 -22.11
N ASN A 162 14.95 1.26 -21.79
CA ASN A 162 15.22 0.82 -20.43
C ASN A 162 13.98 0.70 -19.50
N MET A 163 12.76 0.56 -20.05
CA MET A 163 11.59 0.22 -19.23
C MET A 163 11.83 -1.10 -18.48
N VAL A 164 11.64 -1.07 -17.16
CA VAL A 164 12.08 -2.12 -16.21
C VAL A 164 13.59 -2.35 -16.32
N GLN A 165 14.36 -1.70 -15.45
CA GLN A 165 15.81 -1.51 -15.60
C GLN A 165 16.66 -2.65 -15.04
N THR A 166 16.18 -3.32 -14.00
CA THR A 166 16.94 -4.35 -13.28
C THR A 166 16.22 -5.70 -13.30
N GLU A 167 16.97 -6.77 -13.09
CA GLU A 167 16.43 -8.12 -12.92
C GLU A 167 15.49 -8.19 -11.70
N GLU A 168 15.90 -7.60 -10.57
CA GLU A 168 15.08 -7.52 -9.35
C GLU A 168 13.71 -6.89 -9.61
N GLN A 169 13.66 -5.83 -10.42
CA GLN A 169 12.42 -5.18 -10.84
C GLN A 169 11.55 -6.10 -11.69
N TYR A 170 12.16 -6.89 -12.57
CA TYR A 170 11.45 -7.85 -13.42
C TYR A 170 10.87 -9.00 -12.58
N VAL A 171 11.65 -9.57 -11.66
CA VAL A 171 11.19 -10.60 -10.70
C VAL A 171 10.06 -10.06 -9.83
N PHE A 172 10.20 -8.85 -9.30
CA PHE A 172 9.17 -8.22 -8.45
C PHE A 172 7.83 -8.05 -9.19
N ILE A 173 7.83 -7.79 -10.49
CA ILE A 173 6.59 -7.74 -11.29
C ILE A 173 5.90 -9.11 -11.28
N HIS A 174 6.66 -10.21 -11.45
CA HIS A 174 6.10 -11.56 -11.38
C HIS A 174 5.51 -11.84 -10.00
N ASP A 175 6.23 -11.49 -8.92
CA ASP A 175 5.77 -11.68 -7.55
C ASP A 175 4.48 -10.88 -7.27
N ALA A 176 4.41 -9.64 -7.74
CA ALA A 176 3.24 -8.77 -7.59
C ALA A 176 2.01 -9.33 -8.32
N ILE A 177 2.18 -9.83 -9.55
CA ILE A 177 1.10 -10.43 -10.32
C ILE A 177 0.64 -11.75 -9.70
N LEU A 178 1.58 -12.60 -9.26
CA LEU A 178 1.24 -13.83 -8.54
C LEU A 178 0.43 -13.53 -7.28
N GLU A 179 0.88 -12.58 -6.46
CA GLU A 179 0.16 -12.15 -5.25
C GLU A 179 -1.25 -11.67 -5.59
N ALA A 180 -1.40 -10.81 -6.60
CA ALA A 180 -2.70 -10.29 -7.01
C ALA A 180 -3.65 -11.39 -7.48
N CYS A 181 -3.16 -12.35 -8.28
CA CYS A 181 -3.95 -13.49 -8.75
C CYS A 181 -4.37 -14.44 -7.62
N LEU A 182 -3.51 -14.65 -6.61
CA LEU A 182 -3.83 -15.50 -5.47
C LEU A 182 -4.82 -14.83 -4.50
N CYS A 183 -4.67 -13.52 -4.26
CA CYS A 183 -5.44 -12.80 -3.27
C CYS A 183 -6.78 -12.26 -3.80
N GLY A 184 -6.85 -11.93 -5.09
CA GLY A 184 -8.00 -11.23 -5.68
C GLY A 184 -8.21 -9.82 -5.14
N ASP A 185 -9.37 -9.24 -5.42
CA ASP A 185 -9.84 -8.01 -4.76
C ASP A 185 -10.69 -8.36 -3.54
N THR A 186 -10.17 -8.02 -2.37
CA THR A 186 -10.78 -8.27 -1.05
C THR A 186 -11.36 -6.99 -0.45
N THR A 187 -11.42 -5.91 -1.23
CA THR A 187 -12.01 -4.64 -0.82
C THR A 187 -13.53 -4.74 -0.71
N VAL A 188 -14.07 -4.37 0.45
CA VAL A 188 -15.51 -4.35 0.72
C VAL A 188 -15.99 -2.92 0.98
N PRO A 189 -17.00 -2.41 0.25
CA PRO A 189 -17.63 -1.14 0.56
C PRO A 189 -18.22 -1.13 1.98
N ALA A 190 -18.07 -0.03 2.72
CA ALA A 190 -18.48 0.03 4.13
C ALA A 190 -19.99 -0.23 4.34
N ASN A 191 -20.82 0.11 3.36
CA ASN A 191 -22.27 -0.14 3.38
C ASN A 191 -22.65 -1.62 3.14
N GLN A 192 -21.75 -2.41 2.55
CA GLN A 192 -21.95 -3.82 2.24
C GLN A 192 -21.23 -4.77 3.21
N LEU A 193 -20.37 -4.25 4.09
CA LEU A 193 -19.56 -5.07 4.99
C LEU A 193 -20.40 -6.08 5.78
N ARG A 194 -21.60 -5.67 6.21
CA ARG A 194 -22.51 -6.55 6.96
C ARG A 194 -22.96 -7.76 6.16
N SER A 195 -23.46 -7.56 4.95
CA SER A 195 -23.93 -8.68 4.12
C SER A 195 -22.78 -9.60 3.76
N VAL A 196 -21.65 -9.01 3.30
CA VAL A 196 -20.47 -9.77 2.89
C VAL A 196 -19.94 -10.65 4.03
N TYR A 197 -19.85 -10.14 5.26
CA TYR A 197 -19.42 -10.96 6.39
C TYR A 197 -20.35 -12.14 6.69
N TYR A 198 -21.67 -11.96 6.62
CA TYR A 198 -22.60 -13.08 6.84
C TYR A 198 -22.46 -14.14 5.74
N ASP A 199 -22.31 -13.71 4.49
CA ASP A 199 -22.09 -14.60 3.36
C ASP A 199 -20.75 -15.34 3.49
N MET A 200 -19.68 -14.64 3.90
CA MET A 200 -18.36 -15.24 4.11
C MET A 200 -18.31 -16.28 5.25
N ASN A 201 -19.20 -16.16 6.25
CA ASN A 201 -19.30 -17.13 7.35
C ASN A 201 -20.26 -18.28 7.05
N ARG A 202 -20.98 -18.26 5.93
CA ARG A 202 -21.91 -19.33 5.56
C ARG A 202 -21.12 -20.61 5.29
N LEU A 203 -21.48 -21.67 6.00
CA LEU A 203 -20.91 -23.00 5.80
C LEU A 203 -21.56 -23.68 4.60
N ASP A 204 -20.73 -24.22 3.73
CA ASP A 204 -21.15 -25.17 2.71
C ASP A 204 -21.43 -26.52 3.38
N SER A 205 -22.62 -27.06 3.13
CA SER A 205 -23.11 -28.29 3.77
C SER A 205 -22.41 -29.56 3.28
N GLN A 206 -21.77 -29.52 2.11
CA GLN A 206 -21.08 -30.66 1.51
C GLN A 206 -19.60 -30.68 1.89
N THR A 207 -18.93 -29.52 1.87
CA THR A 207 -17.47 -29.44 2.13
C THR A 207 -17.13 -29.10 3.57
N ASN A 208 -18.09 -28.60 4.36
CA ASN A 208 -17.88 -28.03 5.69
C ASN A 208 -16.78 -26.94 5.68
N THR A 209 -16.69 -26.19 4.58
CA THR A 209 -15.85 -24.99 4.43
C THR A 209 -16.73 -23.75 4.35
N SER A 210 -16.12 -22.59 4.57
CA SER A 210 -16.74 -21.29 4.39
C SER A 210 -15.75 -20.38 3.66
N PRO A 211 -16.22 -19.36 2.92
CA PRO A 211 -15.33 -18.44 2.22
C PRO A 211 -14.28 -17.80 3.14
N ILE A 212 -14.62 -17.46 4.39
CA ILE A 212 -13.65 -16.90 5.35
C ILE A 212 -12.53 -17.89 5.73
N LYS A 213 -12.82 -19.20 5.70
CA LYS A 213 -11.81 -20.25 5.95
C LYS A 213 -10.87 -20.39 4.76
N GLU A 214 -11.37 -20.19 3.55
CA GLU A 214 -10.59 -20.19 2.32
C GLU A 214 -9.72 -18.94 2.22
N GLU A 215 -10.28 -17.76 2.53
CA GLU A 215 -9.53 -16.50 2.65
C GLU A 215 -8.38 -16.62 3.64
N PHE A 216 -8.62 -17.19 4.83
CA PHE A 216 -7.55 -17.42 5.81
C PHE A 216 -6.48 -18.42 5.33
N ARG A 217 -6.85 -19.43 4.54
CA ARG A 217 -5.87 -20.33 3.90
C ARG A 217 -5.04 -19.59 2.87
N THR A 218 -5.65 -18.76 2.04
CA THR A 218 -4.95 -17.89 1.09
C THR A 218 -3.97 -17.00 1.82
N LEU A 219 -4.39 -16.35 2.92
CA LEU A 219 -3.52 -15.53 3.76
C LEU A 219 -2.28 -16.30 4.22
N ASN A 220 -2.44 -17.55 4.68
CA ASN A 220 -1.30 -18.40 5.08
C ASN A 220 -0.38 -18.74 3.90
N MET A 221 -0.94 -19.01 2.70
CA MET A 221 -0.15 -19.31 1.50
C MET A 221 0.69 -18.12 1.03
N VAL A 222 0.15 -16.91 1.15
CA VAL A 222 0.84 -15.67 0.74
C VAL A 222 1.61 -14.99 1.87
N THR A 223 1.60 -15.56 3.07
CA THR A 223 2.40 -15.06 4.20
C THR A 223 3.86 -15.46 3.95
N PRO A 224 4.81 -14.51 3.96
CA PRO A 224 6.21 -14.81 3.76
C PRO A 224 6.74 -15.77 4.83
N THR A 225 7.39 -16.86 4.39
CA THR A 225 8.17 -17.71 5.28
C THR A 225 9.51 -17.04 5.56
N LEU A 226 9.75 -16.65 6.81
CA LEU A 226 11.04 -16.09 7.21
C LEU A 226 12.10 -17.19 7.22
N ARG A 227 13.22 -16.90 6.58
CA ARG A 227 14.41 -17.75 6.63
C ARG A 227 15.21 -17.45 7.89
N VAL A 228 16.11 -18.37 8.24
CA VAL A 228 17.04 -18.20 9.37
C VAL A 228 17.86 -16.91 9.21
N GLU A 229 18.29 -16.60 7.99
CA GLU A 229 19.01 -15.36 7.64
C GLU A 229 18.19 -14.09 7.87
N ASP A 230 16.85 -14.15 7.74
CA ASP A 230 15.98 -12.99 7.98
C ASP A 230 15.82 -12.67 9.48
N CYS A 231 16.12 -13.62 10.36
CA CYS A 231 15.96 -13.52 11.81
C CYS A 231 17.32 -13.63 12.53
N SER A 232 18.42 -13.30 11.85
CA SER A 232 19.77 -13.60 12.31
C SER A 232 20.09 -12.96 13.66
N ILE A 233 19.60 -11.74 13.92
CA ILE A 233 19.83 -11.01 15.17
C ILE A 233 19.04 -11.66 16.31
N ALA A 234 17.79 -12.04 16.06
CA ALA A 234 16.93 -12.71 17.04
C ALA A 234 17.47 -14.09 17.43
N LEU A 235 18.18 -14.76 16.51
CA LEU A 235 18.74 -16.10 16.66
C LEU A 235 20.14 -16.13 17.28
N LEU A 236 20.76 -14.97 17.57
CA LEU A 236 22.05 -14.93 18.27
C LEU A 236 21.94 -15.60 19.65
N PRO A 237 22.94 -16.41 20.09
CA PRO A 237 22.88 -17.12 21.38
C PRO A 237 22.57 -16.20 22.57
N ARG A 238 23.13 -14.98 22.58
CA ARG A 238 22.90 -13.96 23.63
C ARG A 238 21.46 -13.42 23.69
N ASN A 239 20.62 -13.74 22.71
CA ASN A 239 19.24 -13.28 22.60
C ASN A 239 18.22 -14.41 22.78
N HIS A 240 18.64 -15.68 22.87
CA HIS A 240 17.73 -16.83 23.00
C HIS A 240 16.81 -16.70 24.22
N GLU A 241 17.37 -16.35 25.38
CA GLU A 241 16.60 -16.18 26.62
C GLU A 241 15.64 -14.97 26.59
N LYS A 242 15.81 -14.06 25.63
CA LYS A 242 14.94 -12.88 25.44
C LYS A 242 13.75 -13.19 24.52
N ASN A 243 13.71 -14.39 23.94
CA ASN A 243 12.62 -14.86 23.10
C ASN A 243 11.72 -15.82 23.89
N ARG A 244 10.46 -15.43 24.10
CA ARG A 244 9.47 -16.33 24.72
C ARG A 244 9.18 -17.57 23.86
N CYS A 245 9.19 -17.40 22.54
CA CYS A 245 8.95 -18.47 21.57
C CYS A 245 9.87 -18.28 20.36
N MET A 246 10.59 -19.35 19.99
CA MET A 246 11.54 -19.34 18.87
C MET A 246 10.85 -19.45 17.51
N ASP A 247 9.56 -19.82 17.48
CA ASP A 247 8.76 -19.82 16.25
C ASP A 247 8.16 -18.44 15.95
N VAL A 248 8.30 -17.46 16.86
CA VAL A 248 7.66 -16.13 16.79
C VAL A 248 8.72 -15.02 16.79
N LEU A 249 9.68 -15.13 15.88
CA LEU A 249 10.76 -14.15 15.75
C LEU A 249 10.37 -13.03 14.77
N PRO A 250 10.73 -11.76 15.07
CA PRO A 250 10.64 -10.68 14.11
C PRO A 250 11.79 -10.79 13.09
N PRO A 251 11.57 -10.39 11.83
CA PRO A 251 12.67 -10.25 10.89
C PRO A 251 13.56 -9.06 11.28
N ASP A 252 14.84 -9.14 10.99
CA ASP A 252 15.87 -8.17 11.36
C ASP A 252 15.53 -6.76 10.86
N ARG A 253 14.95 -6.66 9.65
CA ARG A 253 14.50 -5.39 9.05
C ARG A 253 13.41 -4.65 9.85
N CYS A 254 12.65 -5.36 10.68
CA CYS A 254 11.56 -4.80 11.48
C CYS A 254 11.96 -4.60 12.95
N LEU A 255 13.19 -4.94 13.35
CA LEU A 255 13.59 -4.83 14.75
C LEU A 255 13.67 -3.36 15.22
N PRO A 256 13.11 -3.02 16.39
CA PRO A 256 13.38 -1.73 17.00
C PRO A 256 14.82 -1.71 17.52
N PHE A 257 15.54 -0.63 17.22
CA PHE A 257 16.90 -0.43 17.73
C PHE A 257 16.85 0.16 19.15
N LEU A 258 17.38 -0.57 20.14
CA LEU A 258 17.48 -0.08 21.51
C LEU A 258 18.79 0.67 21.73
N ILE A 259 18.70 1.90 22.23
CA ILE A 259 19.85 2.69 22.66
C ILE A 259 20.17 2.32 24.11
N THR A 260 21.35 1.77 24.37
CA THR A 260 21.81 1.46 25.73
C THR A 260 22.71 2.58 26.24
N ILE A 261 22.45 3.07 27.46
CA ILE A 261 23.13 4.24 28.03
C ILE A 261 24.23 3.80 29.02
N ASP A 262 24.11 2.61 29.61
CA ASP A 262 24.91 2.20 30.79
C ASP A 262 25.75 0.91 30.59
N GLY A 263 26.31 0.70 29.40
CA GLY A 263 27.18 -0.47 29.16
C GLY A 263 26.45 -1.83 29.13
N GLU A 264 25.12 -1.86 29.25
CA GLU A 264 24.32 -3.01 28.86
C GLU A 264 24.53 -3.29 27.37
N SER A 265 24.93 -4.52 27.05
CA SER A 265 25.29 -4.93 25.69
C SER A 265 24.08 -5.35 24.84
N SER A 266 22.87 -5.31 25.39
CA SER A 266 21.67 -5.81 24.73
C SER A 266 20.92 -4.70 24.00
N ASN A 267 21.20 -4.56 22.70
CA ASN A 267 20.42 -3.71 21.80
C ASN A 267 19.18 -4.41 21.20
N TYR A 268 18.77 -5.56 21.76
CA TYR A 268 17.72 -6.43 21.21
C TYR A 268 16.50 -6.55 22.14
N ILE A 269 15.32 -6.50 21.53
CA ILE A 269 14.03 -6.93 22.09
C ILE A 269 13.22 -7.65 21.01
N ASN A 270 12.50 -8.71 21.38
CA ASN A 270 11.58 -9.39 20.47
C ASN A 270 10.32 -8.54 20.26
N ALA A 271 10.42 -7.58 19.35
CA ALA A 271 9.34 -6.72 18.90
C ALA A 271 9.55 -6.40 17.41
N ALA A 272 8.48 -6.00 16.72
CA ALA A 272 8.54 -5.55 15.33
C ALA A 272 7.96 -4.13 15.24
N LEU A 273 8.66 -3.23 14.57
CA LEU A 273 8.13 -1.95 14.12
C LEU A 273 7.10 -2.23 13.02
N MET A 274 5.94 -1.59 13.17
CA MET A 274 4.83 -1.68 12.23
C MET A 274 4.48 -0.25 11.83
N ASP A 275 4.17 -0.01 10.57
CA ASP A 275 3.95 1.34 10.03
C ASP A 275 2.77 2.09 10.69
N ASN A 276 1.85 1.38 11.38
CA ASN A 276 0.66 1.96 12.02
C ASN A 276 0.60 1.84 13.57
N GLY A 277 1.75 1.83 14.26
CA GLY A 277 1.79 2.01 15.72
C GLY A 277 1.49 0.74 16.54
N GLY A 278 2.37 0.48 17.50
CA GLY A 278 2.41 -0.75 18.29
C GLY A 278 1.22 -0.94 19.23
N GLY A 279 0.47 -2.02 19.01
CA GLY A 279 -0.44 -2.61 19.99
C GLY A 279 0.03 -4.01 20.41
N ARG A 280 -0.39 -4.46 21.60
CA ARG A 280 0.03 -5.74 22.21
C ARG A 280 -0.52 -7.01 21.49
N SER A 281 -1.26 -6.86 20.40
CA SER A 281 -1.88 -7.97 19.65
C SER A 281 -2.08 -7.60 18.17
N GLY A 282 -1.77 -8.52 17.25
CA GLY A 282 -1.97 -8.29 15.81
C GLY A 282 -3.41 -7.95 15.42
N THR A 283 -4.39 -8.43 16.18
CA THR A 283 -5.80 -8.05 16.00
C THR A 283 -6.04 -6.56 16.24
N PHE A 284 -5.38 -5.97 17.23
CA PHE A 284 -5.54 -4.53 17.53
C PHE A 284 -4.95 -3.65 16.42
N CYS A 285 -3.77 -4.00 15.92
CA CYS A 285 -3.16 -3.31 14.79
C CYS A 285 -4.05 -3.43 13.53
N ALA A 286 -4.61 -4.62 13.26
CA ALA A 286 -5.50 -4.83 12.12
C ALA A 286 -6.77 -3.96 12.24
N ILE A 287 -7.41 -3.94 13.40
CA ILE A 287 -8.59 -3.10 13.66
C ILE A 287 -8.27 -1.61 13.48
N SER A 288 -7.07 -1.17 13.90
CA SER A 288 -6.65 0.22 13.78
C SER A 288 -6.49 0.64 12.31
N ILE A 289 -5.79 -0.17 11.52
CA ILE A 289 -5.63 0.03 10.07
C ILE A 289 -7.00 0.09 9.38
N VAL A 290 -7.86 -0.88 9.67
CA VAL A 290 -9.18 -0.97 9.01
C VAL A 290 -10.10 0.18 9.45
N SER A 291 -9.97 0.66 10.69
CA SER A 291 -10.70 1.84 11.18
C SER A 291 -10.28 3.13 10.47
N GLU A 292 -9.02 3.25 10.06
CA GLU A 292 -8.55 4.36 9.22
C GLU A 292 -9.08 4.25 7.79
N MET A 293 -9.10 3.04 7.22
CA MET A 293 -9.72 2.78 5.90
C MET A 293 -11.19 3.20 5.89
N LEU A 294 -11.97 2.82 6.91
CA LEU A 294 -13.36 3.24 7.05
C LEU A 294 -13.53 4.76 7.07
N ARG A 295 -12.70 5.45 7.87
CA ARG A 295 -12.79 6.91 8.06
C ARG A 295 -12.47 7.68 6.78
N HIS A 296 -11.44 7.27 6.04
CA HIS A 296 -10.91 8.05 4.92
C HIS A 296 -11.33 7.53 3.54
N GLN A 297 -11.66 6.25 3.42
CA GLN A 297 -11.87 5.58 2.13
C GLN A 297 -13.32 5.09 1.94
N ARG A 298 -14.12 4.99 3.01
CA ARG A 298 -15.47 4.41 3.00
C ARG A 298 -15.53 2.96 2.45
N SER A 299 -14.41 2.27 2.51
CA SER A 299 -14.22 0.86 2.16
C SER A 299 -13.26 0.23 3.16
N VAL A 300 -13.21 -1.10 3.17
CA VAL A 300 -12.38 -1.88 4.09
C VAL A 300 -11.76 -3.04 3.36
N ASP A 301 -10.52 -3.36 3.71
CA ASP A 301 -9.84 -4.54 3.20
C ASP A 301 -9.13 -5.21 4.39
N VAL A 302 -9.85 -6.13 5.03
CA VAL A 302 -9.36 -6.82 6.23
C VAL A 302 -8.22 -7.77 5.87
N PHE A 303 -8.34 -8.46 4.73
CA PHE A 303 -7.32 -9.38 4.24
C PHE A 303 -5.99 -8.63 4.01
N HIS A 304 -6.03 -7.51 3.29
CA HIS A 304 -4.86 -6.68 3.03
C HIS A 304 -4.29 -6.10 4.32
N ALA A 305 -5.12 -5.60 5.23
CA ALA A 305 -4.66 -5.09 6.52
C ALA A 305 -3.89 -6.16 7.30
N VAL A 306 -4.41 -7.39 7.39
CA VAL A 306 -3.73 -8.49 8.09
C VAL A 306 -2.49 -8.94 7.33
N LYS A 307 -2.53 -9.02 5.99
CA LYS A 307 -1.35 -9.37 5.17
C LYS A 307 -0.22 -8.37 5.36
N THR A 308 -0.50 -7.07 5.39
CA THR A 308 0.49 -6.02 5.66
C THR A 308 1.11 -6.17 7.05
N LEU A 309 0.34 -6.62 8.05
CA LEU A 309 0.92 -6.97 9.35
C LEU A 309 1.82 -8.21 9.25
N ARG A 310 1.39 -9.25 8.54
CA ARG A 310 2.15 -10.50 8.40
C ARG A 310 3.45 -10.34 7.61
N ASN A 311 3.48 -9.41 6.65
CA ASN A 311 4.68 -8.98 5.94
C ASN A 311 5.79 -8.44 6.88
N ASN A 312 5.40 -7.86 8.01
CA ASN A 312 6.30 -7.32 9.04
C ASN A 312 6.55 -8.31 10.18
N LYS A 313 5.55 -9.12 10.54
CA LYS A 313 5.68 -10.22 11.51
C LYS A 313 4.72 -11.37 11.13
N PRO A 314 5.21 -12.53 10.64
CA PRO A 314 4.39 -13.58 10.00
C PRO A 314 3.22 -14.09 10.85
N ASN A 315 3.41 -14.08 12.17
CA ASN A 315 2.51 -14.65 13.16
C ASN A 315 1.49 -13.62 13.70
N MET A 316 0.98 -12.75 12.83
CA MET A 316 -0.01 -11.74 13.19
C MET A 316 -1.40 -12.22 12.79
N VAL A 317 -2.31 -12.30 13.77
CA VAL A 317 -3.69 -12.83 13.61
C VAL A 317 -3.66 -14.31 13.19
N ASP A 318 -3.08 -15.18 14.02
CA ASP A 318 -2.77 -16.57 13.65
C ASP A 318 -3.89 -17.58 13.89
N LEU A 319 -4.90 -17.20 14.68
CA LEU A 319 -6.03 -18.06 14.94
C LEU A 319 -7.19 -17.68 14.01
N LEU A 320 -7.79 -18.70 13.39
CA LEU A 320 -9.04 -18.57 12.62
C LEU A 320 -10.18 -17.97 13.46
N VAL A 321 -10.09 -17.97 14.80
CA VAL A 321 -11.05 -17.32 15.68
C VAL A 321 -10.82 -15.80 15.78
N GLN A 322 -9.58 -15.34 15.61
CA GLN A 322 -9.20 -13.93 15.69
C GLN A 322 -9.54 -13.14 14.41
N HIS A 323 -9.54 -13.80 13.25
CA HIS A 323 -9.86 -13.18 11.96
C HIS A 323 -11.34 -12.75 11.85
N PRO A 324 -12.34 -13.61 12.18
CA PRO A 324 -13.73 -13.21 12.35
C PRO A 324 -13.92 -12.20 13.48
N PHE A 325 -13.11 -12.23 14.54
CA PHE A 325 -13.16 -11.24 15.62
C PHE A 325 -12.74 -9.83 15.17
N ALA A 326 -11.72 -9.72 14.30
CA ALA A 326 -11.37 -8.45 13.66
C ALA A 326 -12.54 -7.92 12.83
N CYS A 327 -13.19 -8.79 12.03
CA CYS A 327 -14.42 -8.45 11.32
C CYS A 327 -15.60 -8.14 12.29
N PHE A 328 -15.71 -8.82 13.43
CA PHE A 328 -16.81 -8.72 14.38
C PHE A 328 -16.77 -7.43 15.22
N PHE A 329 -15.61 -7.03 15.75
CA PHE A 329 -15.44 -5.79 16.53
C PHE A 329 -15.78 -4.54 15.71
N GLN A 330 -15.61 -4.67 14.40
CA GLN A 330 -15.90 -3.63 13.43
C GLN A 330 -17.40 -3.39 13.23
N PHE A 331 -18.27 -4.39 13.44
CA PHE A 331 -19.72 -4.19 13.42
C PHE A 331 -20.20 -3.22 14.49
N HIS A 332 -19.61 -3.28 15.68
CA HIS A 332 -19.93 -2.36 16.75
C HIS A 332 -19.34 -0.97 16.44
N SER A 333 -18.11 -0.92 15.95
CA SER A 333 -17.43 0.34 15.61
C SER A 333 -18.08 1.08 14.44
N ILE A 334 -18.60 0.41 13.41
CA ILE A 334 -19.31 1.03 12.28
C ILE A 334 -20.65 1.61 12.72
N ASN A 335 -21.43 0.89 13.54
CA ASN A 335 -22.66 1.44 14.09
C ASN A 335 -22.39 2.66 14.99
N THR A 336 -21.27 2.66 15.70
CA THR A 336 -20.83 3.78 16.52
C THR A 336 -20.29 4.94 15.66
N VAL A 337 -19.47 4.71 14.62
CA VAL A 337 -18.93 5.75 13.73
C VAL A 337 -20.01 6.37 12.83
N LEU A 338 -20.98 5.58 12.35
CA LEU A 338 -22.13 6.08 11.58
C LEU A 338 -23.14 6.83 12.46
N LYS A 339 -23.28 6.48 13.75
CA LYS A 339 -24.11 7.25 14.71
C LYS A 339 -23.37 8.46 15.32
N ASN A 340 -22.05 8.41 15.44
CA ASN A 340 -21.25 9.40 16.17
C ASN A 340 -20.67 10.51 15.28
N GLN A 341 -21.37 10.93 14.23
CA GLN A 341 -21.25 12.34 13.82
C GLN A 341 -21.73 13.31 14.92
N GLN A 342 -22.16 12.83 16.11
CA GLN A 342 -22.54 13.69 17.23
C GLN A 342 -21.90 13.47 18.61
N GLN A 343 -21.09 12.45 18.93
CA GLN A 343 -20.37 12.44 20.23
C GLN A 343 -19.32 11.31 20.36
N LEU A 344 -18.07 11.65 20.68
CA LEU A 344 -17.05 10.69 21.12
C LEU A 344 -17.30 10.27 22.57
N PHE A 345 -17.20 8.97 22.86
CA PHE A 345 -16.83 8.51 24.21
C PHE A 345 -15.91 7.29 24.16
N PHE A 346 -14.82 7.39 24.92
CA PHE A 346 -13.94 6.32 25.36
C PHE A 346 -14.73 5.26 26.13
N ILE A 347 -14.45 3.97 25.92
CA ILE A 347 -14.70 2.96 26.96
C ILE A 347 -13.44 2.13 27.17
N TYR A 348 -12.98 2.22 28.41
CA TYR A 348 -11.85 1.56 29.04
C TYR A 348 -11.98 0.03 29.10
N ALA A 349 -10.82 -0.61 29.21
CA ALA A 349 -10.65 -1.95 29.77
C ALA A 349 -11.34 -2.06 31.15
N LYS A 350 -11.92 -3.19 31.56
CA LYS A 350 -11.31 -4.33 32.27
C LYS A 350 -12.43 -5.04 33.10
N PRO A 351 -12.25 -6.18 33.80
CA PRO A 351 -11.02 -6.75 34.43
C PRO A 351 -10.22 -7.75 33.59
#